data_AF-X1TW53-F1
#
_entry.id   AF-X1TW53-F1
#
_cell.length_a   1.000
_cell.length_b   1.000
_cell.length_c   1.000
_cell.angle_alpha   90.00
_cell.angle_beta   90.00
_cell.angle_gamma   90.00
#
_symmetry.space_group_name_H-M   'P 1'
#
loop_
_entity.id
_entity.type
_entity.pdbx_description
1 polymer ?
#
loop_
_entity_poly.entity_id
_entity_poly.type
_entity_poly.pdbx_seq_one_letter_code
_entity_poly.pdbx_strand_id
1 'polypeptide(L)'
;MEEKNLYYQSTRGDKKRILSAQAIIKGIADDGGLFVPETIPQSSKDLYKLKSTDYKESAFLIMKEFFTDFRQDELKDCINRAYDNKFDTEIIAPFSKKAGAYFLELYHGPTLAFKDMALSILPHLLKKATQKLNLNQEIVILTATSGDTGKAALQGFANLEGTKIIVFFPYKGVSKMQEKQMLTQEGENAYVIGIKGNFDDAQRGVKEIFEDPAFNKKIEEKNYIFSSANSINIGRLIPQIVYYFYAYLNMVG
;
A
#
# COMPACT_ATOMS: atom_id res chain seq x y z
N MET A 1 8.36 18.08 -23.40
CA MET A 1 9.26 17.61 -22.33
C MET A 1 9.11 16.11 -22.28
N GLU A 2 10.17 15.35 -22.52
CA GLU A 2 10.14 13.90 -22.24
C GLU A 2 9.85 13.72 -20.75
N GLU A 3 8.76 13.02 -20.42
CA GLU A 3 8.48 12.62 -19.05
C GLU A 3 9.61 11.69 -18.60
N LYS A 4 10.45 12.18 -17.69
CA LYS A 4 11.56 11.41 -17.16
C LYS A 4 11.00 10.33 -16.24
N ASN A 5 11.04 9.08 -16.71
CA ASN A 5 10.69 7.94 -15.88
C ASN A 5 11.62 7.82 -14.66
N LEU A 6 11.04 7.67 -13.47
CA LEU A 6 11.70 7.25 -12.24
C LEU A 6 11.71 5.72 -12.17
N TYR A 7 12.90 5.16 -12.06
CA TYR A 7 13.07 3.72 -11.90
C TYR A 7 13.28 3.35 -10.43
N TYR A 8 12.97 2.10 -10.13
CA TYR A 8 13.15 1.44 -8.86
C TYR A 8 14.17 0.32 -9.00
N GLN A 9 14.99 0.16 -7.97
CA GLN A 9 16.05 -0.85 -7.88
C GLN A 9 15.96 -1.58 -6.54
N SER A 10 16.57 -2.77 -6.48
CA SER A 10 16.66 -3.52 -5.22
C SER A 10 17.68 -2.90 -4.28
N THR A 11 17.36 -2.85 -2.98
CA THR A 11 18.32 -2.52 -1.92
C THR A 11 19.46 -3.54 -1.79
N ARG A 12 19.36 -4.72 -2.40
CA ARG A 12 20.39 -5.79 -2.34
C ARG A 12 21.31 -5.83 -3.57
N GLY A 13 21.18 -4.87 -4.47
CA GLY A 13 22.15 -4.65 -5.55
C GLY A 13 21.78 -5.30 -6.88
N ASP A 14 20.60 -5.91 -7.02
CA ASP A 14 20.03 -6.16 -8.35
C ASP A 14 19.89 -4.83 -9.10
N LYS A 15 20.57 -4.74 -10.25
CA LYS A 15 20.63 -3.56 -11.12
C LYS A 15 19.46 -3.51 -12.11
N LYS A 16 18.51 -4.45 -12.03
CA LYS A 16 17.32 -4.41 -12.86
C LYS A 16 16.49 -3.18 -12.52
N ARG A 17 16.42 -2.26 -13.47
CA ARG A 17 15.59 -1.05 -13.39
C ARG A 17 14.17 -1.41 -13.77
N ILE A 18 13.24 -1.22 -12.84
CA ILE A 18 11.81 -1.39 -13.10
C ILE A 18 11.06 -0.10 -12.82
N LEU A 19 9.89 0.07 -13.42
CA LEU A 19 9.01 1.21 -13.16
C LEU A 19 8.10 0.95 -11.96
N SER A 20 7.40 1.98 -11.48
CA SER A 20 6.64 1.88 -10.25
C SER A 20 5.47 0.90 -10.35
N ALA A 21 4.78 0.78 -11.50
CA ALA A 21 3.71 -0.19 -11.68
C ALA A 21 4.21 -1.63 -11.46
N GLN A 22 5.38 -1.96 -12.01
CA GLN A 22 5.99 -3.27 -11.83
C GLN A 22 6.46 -3.49 -10.39
N ALA A 23 7.03 -2.46 -9.75
CA ALA A 23 7.47 -2.54 -8.36
C ALA A 23 6.29 -2.75 -7.39
N ILE A 24 5.15 -2.09 -7.65
CA ILE A 24 3.90 -2.25 -6.87
C ILE A 24 3.35 -3.67 -7.00
N ILE A 25 3.30 -4.22 -8.22
CA ILE A 25 2.82 -5.58 -8.46
C ILE A 25 3.74 -6.60 -7.78
N LYS A 26 5.05 -6.50 -7.99
CA LYS A 26 6.00 -7.44 -7.38
C LYS A 26 6.02 -7.37 -5.86
N GLY A 27 5.92 -6.17 -5.29
CA GLY A 27 5.98 -5.92 -3.85
C GLY A 27 7.37 -6.09 -3.22
N ILE A 28 8.13 -7.11 -3.63
CA ILE A 28 9.50 -7.42 -3.21
C ILE A 28 10.38 -7.73 -4.43
N ALA A 29 11.68 -7.44 -4.35
CA ALA A 29 12.63 -7.75 -5.41
C ALA A 29 12.97 -9.25 -5.48
N ASP A 30 13.43 -9.71 -6.64
CA ASP A 30 13.73 -11.13 -6.90
C ASP A 30 14.89 -11.65 -6.03
N ASP A 31 15.77 -10.76 -5.58
CA ASP A 31 16.88 -11.06 -4.65
C ASP A 31 16.47 -10.96 -3.16
N GLY A 32 15.16 -10.82 -2.88
CA GLY A 32 14.59 -10.63 -1.54
C GLY A 32 14.85 -9.25 -0.94
N GLY A 33 15.37 -8.31 -1.73
CA GLY A 33 15.54 -6.91 -1.36
C GLY A 33 14.26 -6.10 -1.49
N LEU A 34 14.32 -4.82 -1.10
CA LEU A 34 13.20 -3.89 -1.19
C LEU A 34 13.34 -3.02 -2.43
N PHE A 35 12.23 -2.66 -3.08
CA PHE A 35 12.26 -1.67 -4.14
C PHE A 35 12.37 -0.27 -3.55
N VAL A 36 13.38 0.48 -3.99
CA VAL A 36 13.59 1.89 -3.66
C VAL A 36 13.79 2.70 -4.94
N PRO A 37 13.33 3.95 -4.99
CA PRO A 37 13.56 4.79 -6.17
C PRO A 37 15.07 5.06 -6.31
N GLU A 38 15.57 5.08 -7.54
CA GLU A 38 16.99 5.37 -7.80
C GLU A 38 17.42 6.76 -7.32
N THR A 39 16.49 7.70 -7.32
CA THR A 39 16.67 9.04 -6.79
C THR A 39 15.43 9.46 -6.04
N ILE A 40 15.58 10.17 -4.92
CA ILE A 40 14.45 10.82 -4.24
C ILE A 40 14.04 12.05 -5.07
N PRO A 41 12.81 12.10 -5.60
CA PRO A 41 12.32 13.26 -6.35
C PRO A 41 12.32 14.53 -5.49
N GLN A 42 12.58 15.66 -6.13
CA GLN A 42 12.40 16.96 -5.51
C GLN A 42 10.91 17.31 -5.53
N SER A 43 10.36 17.81 -4.43
CA SER A 43 8.96 18.26 -4.38
C SER A 43 8.72 19.41 -5.36
N SER A 44 7.61 19.37 -6.11
CA SER A 44 7.20 20.48 -6.97
C SER A 44 7.03 21.78 -6.16
N LYS A 45 7.44 22.92 -6.74
CA LYS A 45 7.15 24.25 -6.18
C LYS A 45 5.65 24.52 -6.02
N ASP A 46 4.82 23.85 -6.81
CA ASP A 46 3.36 23.99 -6.73
C ASP A 46 2.80 23.45 -5.43
N LEU A 47 3.51 22.53 -4.76
CA LEU A 47 3.13 22.00 -3.45
C LEU A 47 3.03 23.11 -2.40
N TYR A 48 3.94 24.10 -2.45
CA TYR A 48 3.94 25.26 -1.54
C TYR A 48 2.91 26.34 -1.92
N LYS A 49 2.26 26.21 -3.08
CA LYS A 49 1.18 27.11 -3.51
C LYS A 49 -0.21 26.59 -3.10
N LEU A 50 -0.28 25.36 -2.58
CA LEU A 50 -1.53 24.79 -2.11
C LEU A 50 -2.07 25.62 -0.94
N LYS A 51 -3.33 26.06 -1.06
CA LYS A 51 -4.08 26.59 0.07
C LYS A 51 -4.52 25.40 0.94
N SER A 52 -3.76 25.21 2.01
CA SER A 52 -3.92 24.44 3.26
C SER A 52 -5.06 23.41 3.51
N THR A 53 -5.83 22.84 2.57
CA THR A 53 -6.89 21.89 2.99
C THR A 53 -7.12 20.66 2.12
N ASP A 54 -6.61 20.57 0.90
CA ASP A 54 -6.91 19.43 0.02
C ASP A 54 -5.86 18.30 0.17
N TYR A 55 -6.23 17.25 0.92
CA TYR A 55 -5.41 16.05 1.08
C TYR A 55 -5.21 15.32 -0.26
N LYS A 56 -6.22 15.29 -1.13
CA LYS A 56 -6.17 14.58 -2.41
C LYS A 56 -5.24 15.30 -3.40
N GLU A 57 -5.28 16.62 -3.43
CA GLU A 57 -4.37 17.40 -4.26
C GLU A 57 -2.91 17.26 -3.76
N SER A 58 -2.72 17.28 -2.43
CA SER A 58 -1.40 17.00 -1.83
C SER A 58 -0.91 15.59 -2.21
N ALA A 59 -1.79 14.60 -2.13
CA ALA A 59 -1.49 13.22 -2.55
C ALA A 59 -1.08 13.17 -4.03
N PHE A 60 -1.81 13.85 -4.90
CA PHE A 60 -1.53 13.87 -6.33
C PHE A 60 -0.18 14.52 -6.64
N LEU A 61 0.09 15.71 -6.09
CA LEU A 61 1.33 16.44 -6.34
C LEU A 61 2.58 15.71 -5.84
N ILE A 62 2.45 14.91 -4.79
CA ILE A 62 3.56 14.12 -4.24
C ILE A 62 3.70 12.80 -5.01
N MET A 63 2.62 12.03 -5.13
CA MET A 63 2.66 10.68 -5.68
C MET A 63 3.03 10.68 -7.17
N LYS A 64 2.66 11.70 -7.95
CA LYS A 64 3.01 11.78 -9.38
C LYS A 64 4.52 11.82 -9.63
N GLU A 65 5.29 12.35 -8.68
CA GLU A 65 6.76 12.43 -8.76
C GLU A 65 7.42 11.06 -8.52
N PHE A 66 6.74 10.16 -7.80
CA PHE A 66 7.22 8.80 -7.50
C PHE A 66 6.67 7.75 -8.45
N PHE A 67 5.45 7.95 -8.96
CA PHE A 67 4.72 7.02 -9.83
C PHE A 67 4.67 7.55 -11.27
N THR A 68 5.85 7.87 -11.81
CA THR A 68 6.00 8.57 -13.11
C THR A 68 5.47 7.80 -14.31
N ASP A 69 5.29 6.49 -14.18
CA ASP A 69 4.71 5.65 -15.22
C ASP A 69 3.17 5.54 -15.12
N PHE A 70 2.52 6.11 -14.13
CA PHE A 70 1.05 6.22 -14.10
C PHE A 70 0.62 7.49 -14.84
N ARG A 71 -0.44 7.40 -15.67
CA ARG A 71 -1.01 8.62 -16.24
C ARG A 71 -1.62 9.45 -15.13
N GLN A 72 -1.57 10.78 -15.27
CA GLN A 72 -2.06 11.68 -14.23
C GLN A 72 -3.55 11.46 -13.90
N ASP A 73 -4.38 11.18 -14.90
CA ASP A 73 -5.81 10.89 -14.71
C ASP A 73 -6.04 9.55 -14.00
N GLU A 74 -5.22 8.53 -14.29
CA GLU A 74 -5.25 7.24 -13.60
C GLU A 74 -4.90 7.38 -12.12
N LEU A 75 -3.87 8.17 -11.82
CA LEU A 75 -3.44 8.43 -10.45
C LEU A 75 -4.49 9.24 -9.68
N LYS A 76 -5.09 10.26 -10.30
CA LYS A 76 -6.21 11.01 -9.71
C LYS A 76 -7.42 10.12 -9.42
N ASP A 77 -7.79 9.23 -10.33
CA ASP A 77 -8.86 8.24 -10.13
C ASP A 77 -8.55 7.35 -8.91
N CYS A 78 -7.31 6.87 -8.78
CA CYS A 78 -6.89 6.08 -7.61
C CYS A 78 -7.03 6.86 -6.30
N ILE A 79 -6.55 8.11 -6.26
CA ILE A 79 -6.61 8.97 -5.08
C ILE A 79 -8.07 9.29 -4.69
N ASN A 80 -8.91 9.62 -5.67
CA ASN A 80 -10.31 9.95 -5.44
C ASN A 80 -11.10 8.77 -4.87
N ARG A 81 -10.85 7.56 -5.36
CA ARG A 81 -11.45 6.32 -4.83
C ARG A 81 -10.83 5.89 -3.51
N ALA A 82 -9.56 6.21 -3.25
CA ALA A 82 -8.91 5.85 -2.01
C ALA A 82 -9.41 6.66 -0.82
N TYR A 83 -9.54 7.98 -0.97
CA TYR A 83 -9.85 8.89 0.13
C TYR A 83 -11.27 9.46 -0.02
N ASP A 84 -12.28 8.60 0.03
CA ASP A 84 -13.69 8.96 -0.13
C ASP A 84 -14.43 8.91 1.21
N ASN A 85 -15.76 8.80 1.16
CA ASN A 85 -16.66 8.77 2.30
C ASN A 85 -16.52 7.52 3.21
N LYS A 86 -15.62 6.58 2.89
CA LYS A 86 -15.23 5.53 3.86
C LYS A 86 -14.36 6.07 4.99
N PHE A 87 -13.77 7.25 4.80
CA PHE A 87 -13.21 8.02 5.88
C PHE A 87 -14.35 8.78 6.56
N ASP A 88 -14.41 8.74 7.89
CA ASP A 88 -15.49 9.37 8.66
C ASP A 88 -15.40 10.91 8.72
N THR A 89 -14.42 11.50 8.02
CA THR A 89 -14.21 12.95 7.89
C THR A 89 -13.73 13.30 6.47
N GLU A 90 -14.24 14.40 5.93
CA GLU A 90 -13.84 14.91 4.60
C GLU A 90 -12.40 15.45 4.57
N ILE A 91 -11.85 15.80 5.74
CA ILE A 91 -10.47 16.32 5.86
C ILE A 91 -9.43 15.21 5.65
N ILE A 92 -9.84 13.93 5.76
CA ILE A 92 -9.03 12.70 5.69
C ILE A 92 -8.01 12.58 6.84
N ALA A 93 -7.22 13.63 7.11
CA ALA A 93 -6.18 13.66 8.13
C ALA A 93 -6.23 14.97 8.96
N PRO A 94 -7.28 15.19 9.79
CA PRO A 94 -7.45 16.41 10.56
C PRO A 94 -6.38 16.56 11.67
N PHE A 95 -6.25 17.80 12.16
CA PHE A 95 -5.43 18.15 13.31
C PHE A 95 -6.30 18.35 14.55
N SER A 96 -5.85 17.80 15.68
CA SER A 96 -6.35 18.20 17.00
C SER A 96 -5.25 18.80 17.86
N LYS A 97 -5.58 19.79 18.67
CA LYS A 97 -4.65 20.42 19.62
C LYS A 97 -5.01 19.98 21.03
N LYS A 98 -4.08 19.32 21.71
CA LYS A 98 -4.29 18.84 23.09
C LYS A 98 -2.99 18.92 23.88
N ALA A 99 -3.09 19.31 25.15
CA ALA A 99 -1.93 19.43 26.04
C ALA A 99 -0.73 20.21 25.44
N GLY A 100 -1.00 21.27 24.67
CA GLY A 100 0.04 22.09 24.04
C GLY A 100 0.70 21.49 22.80
N ALA A 101 0.29 20.29 22.36
CA ALA A 101 0.78 19.63 21.15
C ALA A 101 -0.32 19.53 20.07
N TYR A 102 0.12 19.42 18.81
CA TYR A 102 -0.74 19.09 17.68
C TYR A 102 -0.63 17.58 17.40
N PHE A 103 -1.78 16.96 17.17
CA PHE A 103 -1.90 15.55 16.81
C PHE A 103 -2.51 15.48 15.40
N LEU A 104 -1.83 14.75 14.51
CA LEU A 104 -2.36 14.41 13.19
C LEU A 104 -3.18 13.12 13.33
N GLU A 105 -4.47 13.22 13.06
CA GLU A 105 -5.41 12.11 13.24
C GLU A 105 -5.47 11.28 11.95
N LEU A 106 -4.82 10.11 11.97
CA LEU A 106 -4.75 9.18 10.83
C LEU A 106 -5.67 7.96 11.00
N TYR A 107 -6.60 8.03 11.93
CA TYR A 107 -7.45 6.90 12.34
C TYR A 107 -8.91 7.06 11.88
N HIS A 108 -9.16 7.95 10.92
CA HIS A 108 -10.50 8.22 10.39
C HIS A 108 -10.92 7.27 9.27
N GLY A 109 -10.03 6.35 8.87
CA GLY A 109 -10.33 5.33 7.87
C GLY A 109 -11.17 4.18 8.41
N PRO A 110 -11.54 3.21 7.55
CA PRO A 110 -12.51 2.16 7.86
C PRO A 110 -12.07 1.18 8.93
N THR A 111 -10.78 1.17 9.32
CA THR A 111 -10.25 0.26 10.35
C THR A 111 -9.70 0.98 11.57
N LEU A 112 -9.92 2.30 11.65
CA LEU A 112 -9.50 3.15 12.77
C LEU A 112 -7.99 3.15 13.01
N ALA A 113 -7.20 2.99 11.94
CA ALA A 113 -5.75 2.93 12.03
C ALA A 113 -5.07 3.65 10.85
N PHE A 114 -3.89 4.23 11.10
CA PHE A 114 -3.09 4.93 10.08
C PHE A 114 -2.75 4.11 8.84
N LYS A 115 -2.88 2.78 8.93
CA LYS A 115 -2.63 1.87 7.81
C LYS A 115 -3.66 2.06 6.70
N ASP A 116 -4.85 2.57 7.02
CA ASP A 116 -5.91 2.92 6.06
C ASP A 116 -5.45 3.97 5.05
N MET A 117 -4.54 4.87 5.43
CA MET A 117 -3.98 5.88 4.53
C MET A 117 -3.27 5.25 3.33
N ALA A 118 -2.61 4.11 3.53
CA ALA A 118 -1.89 3.40 2.48
C ALA A 118 -2.73 2.27 1.84
N LEU A 119 -3.47 1.54 2.67
CA LEU A 119 -4.20 0.35 2.24
C LEU A 119 -5.54 0.67 1.57
N SER A 120 -6.03 1.90 1.70
CA SER A 120 -7.18 2.37 0.89
C SER A 120 -6.79 2.67 -0.56
N ILE A 121 -5.53 3.03 -0.85
CA ILE A 121 -5.09 3.39 -2.22
C ILE A 121 -4.37 2.26 -2.95
N LEU A 122 -3.65 1.40 -2.23
CA LEU A 122 -2.91 0.28 -2.81
C LEU A 122 -3.75 -0.61 -3.76
N PRO A 123 -4.98 -1.03 -3.40
CA PRO A 123 -5.87 -1.78 -4.28
C PRO A 123 -6.08 -1.12 -5.66
N HIS A 124 -6.28 0.21 -5.67
CA HIS A 124 -6.49 0.97 -6.89
C HIS A 124 -5.21 1.10 -7.72
N LEU A 125 -4.08 1.37 -7.07
CA LEU A 125 -2.77 1.41 -7.73
C LEU A 125 -2.43 0.06 -8.37
N LEU A 126 -2.67 -1.04 -7.66
CA LEU A 126 -2.41 -2.39 -8.12
C LEU A 126 -3.30 -2.76 -9.31
N LYS A 127 -4.59 -2.39 -9.29
CA LYS A 127 -5.49 -2.58 -10.44
C LYS A 127 -5.08 -1.76 -11.67
N LYS A 128 -4.61 -0.53 -11.50
CA LYS A 128 -4.09 0.27 -12.63
C LYS A 128 -2.77 -0.29 -13.14
N ALA A 129 -1.90 -0.75 -12.25
CA ALA A 129 -0.64 -1.38 -12.62
C ALA A 129 -0.85 -2.66 -13.45
N THR A 130 -1.81 -3.53 -13.09
CA THR A 130 -2.10 -4.74 -13.86
C THR A 130 -2.65 -4.43 -15.24
N GLN A 131 -3.58 -3.48 -15.33
CA GLN A 131 -4.11 -2.99 -16.61
C GLN A 131 -2.99 -2.43 -17.49
N LYS A 132 -2.10 -1.60 -16.92
CA LYS A 132 -0.99 -1.00 -17.64
C LYS A 132 -0.01 -2.05 -18.20
N LEU A 133 0.28 -3.09 -17.43
CA LEU A 133 1.18 -4.16 -17.83
C LEU A 133 0.49 -5.28 -18.63
N ASN A 134 -0.80 -5.14 -18.96
CA ASN A 134 -1.62 -6.14 -19.65
C ASN A 134 -1.55 -7.52 -18.98
N LEU A 135 -1.54 -7.55 -17.64
CA LEU A 135 -1.48 -8.78 -16.86
C LEU A 135 -2.89 -9.36 -16.68
N ASN A 136 -3.09 -10.56 -17.21
CA ASN A 136 -4.33 -11.33 -17.06
C ASN A 136 -4.28 -12.34 -15.90
N GLN A 137 -3.19 -12.33 -15.12
CA GLN A 137 -3.01 -13.18 -13.95
C GLN A 137 -3.80 -12.62 -12.76
N GLU A 138 -4.35 -13.52 -11.93
CA GLU A 138 -4.99 -13.13 -10.67
C GLU A 138 -3.90 -12.85 -9.61
N ILE A 139 -3.96 -11.68 -8.97
CA ILE A 139 -2.97 -11.30 -7.96
C ILE A 139 -3.33 -11.89 -6.61
N VAL A 140 -2.43 -12.66 -6.01
CA VAL A 140 -2.58 -13.19 -4.66
C VAL A 140 -1.76 -12.35 -3.68
N ILE A 141 -2.44 -11.53 -2.90
CA ILE A 141 -1.87 -10.67 -1.87
C ILE A 141 -1.55 -11.51 -0.63
N LEU A 142 -0.28 -11.63 -0.29
CA LEU A 142 0.19 -12.28 0.94
C LEU A 142 0.52 -11.22 1.99
N THR A 143 -0.10 -11.33 3.16
CA THR A 143 0.10 -10.37 4.26
C THR A 143 0.33 -11.09 5.58
N ALA A 144 1.47 -10.83 6.22
CA ALA A 144 1.68 -11.19 7.63
C ALA A 144 1.24 -10.04 8.53
N THR A 145 0.58 -10.34 9.66
CA THR A 145 0.12 -9.30 10.60
C THR A 145 0.20 -9.71 12.07
N SER A 146 0.35 -8.70 12.93
CA SER A 146 0.12 -8.76 14.37
C SER A 146 -1.22 -8.12 14.79
N GLY A 147 -2.08 -7.73 13.83
CA GLY A 147 -3.38 -7.11 14.10
C GLY A 147 -3.85 -6.19 12.98
N ASP A 148 -3.68 -4.87 13.13
CA ASP A 148 -4.38 -3.88 12.28
C ASP A 148 -4.00 -3.97 10.80
N THR A 149 -2.76 -4.34 10.45
CA THR A 149 -2.37 -4.47 9.03
C THR A 149 -3.24 -5.47 8.32
N GLY A 150 -3.56 -6.60 8.97
CA GLY A 150 -4.42 -7.62 8.42
C GLY A 150 -5.81 -7.08 8.17
N LYS A 151 -6.41 -6.41 9.16
CA LYS A 151 -7.76 -5.84 9.01
C LYS A 151 -7.82 -4.77 7.92
N ALA A 152 -6.88 -3.84 7.89
CA ALA A 152 -6.82 -2.79 6.86
C ALA A 152 -6.59 -3.37 5.45
N ALA A 153 -5.74 -4.40 5.32
CA ALA A 153 -5.50 -5.03 4.02
C ALA A 153 -6.73 -5.83 3.57
N LEU A 154 -7.33 -6.60 4.46
CA LEU A 154 -8.59 -7.31 4.22
C LEU A 154 -9.68 -6.35 3.74
N GLN A 155 -9.86 -5.23 4.45
CA GLN A 155 -10.85 -4.21 4.08
C GLN A 155 -10.56 -3.57 2.72
N GLY A 156 -9.29 -3.27 2.42
CA GLY A 156 -8.90 -2.64 1.15
C GLY A 156 -9.05 -3.56 -0.07
N PHE A 157 -8.79 -4.86 0.08
CA PHE A 157 -8.81 -5.84 -1.01
C PHE A 157 -10.10 -6.67 -1.10
N ALA A 158 -11.03 -6.53 -0.15
CA ALA A 158 -12.30 -7.25 -0.16
C ALA A 158 -13.07 -7.00 -1.47
N ASN A 159 -13.50 -8.09 -2.10
CA ASN A 159 -14.29 -8.12 -3.34
C ASN A 159 -13.64 -7.40 -4.54
N LEU A 160 -12.32 -7.20 -4.50
CA LEU A 160 -11.59 -6.64 -5.63
C LEU A 160 -11.34 -7.72 -6.70
N GLU A 161 -12.07 -7.60 -7.81
CA GLU A 161 -11.95 -8.47 -8.97
C GLU A 161 -10.49 -8.60 -9.45
N GLY A 162 -10.08 -9.81 -9.80
CA GLY A 162 -8.72 -10.11 -10.25
C GLY A 162 -7.70 -10.18 -9.11
N THR A 163 -8.14 -10.17 -7.85
CA THR A 163 -7.28 -10.33 -6.69
C THR A 163 -7.83 -11.29 -5.65
N LYS A 164 -6.94 -12.00 -4.96
CA LYS A 164 -7.19 -12.72 -3.70
C LYS A 164 -6.31 -12.13 -2.62
N ILE A 165 -6.76 -12.15 -1.37
CA ILE A 165 -5.95 -11.75 -0.22
C ILE A 165 -5.90 -12.85 0.83
N ILE A 166 -4.69 -13.17 1.28
CA ILE A 166 -4.42 -14.14 2.34
C ILE A 166 -3.68 -13.44 3.47
N VAL A 167 -4.31 -13.38 4.64
CA VAL A 167 -3.73 -12.81 5.86
C VAL A 167 -3.30 -13.91 6.81
N PHE A 168 -2.00 -13.93 7.13
CA PHE A 168 -1.40 -14.80 8.13
C PHE A 168 -1.22 -14.04 9.44
N PHE A 169 -1.70 -14.61 10.55
CA PHE A 169 -1.53 -14.04 11.89
C PHE A 169 -1.15 -15.12 12.90
N PRO A 170 -0.38 -14.80 13.95
CA PRO A 170 -0.10 -15.76 15.00
C PRO A 170 -1.37 -16.09 15.78
N TYR A 171 -1.78 -17.35 15.79
CA TYR A 171 -2.93 -17.81 16.56
C TYR A 171 -2.70 -17.51 18.06
N LYS A 172 -3.65 -16.81 18.69
CA LYS A 172 -3.53 -16.24 20.05
C LYS A 172 -2.43 -15.17 20.24
N GLY A 173 -1.78 -14.73 19.16
CA GLY A 173 -0.76 -13.67 19.17
C GLY A 173 -1.28 -12.28 18.78
N VAL A 174 -2.60 -12.13 18.61
CA VAL A 174 -3.28 -10.85 18.34
C VAL A 174 -4.41 -10.66 19.37
N SER A 175 -4.91 -9.43 19.53
CA SER A 175 -6.04 -9.21 20.45
C SER A 175 -7.31 -9.92 19.96
N LYS A 176 -8.18 -10.33 20.90
CA LYS A 176 -9.46 -10.97 20.55
C LYS A 176 -10.34 -10.11 19.63
N MET A 177 -10.24 -8.79 19.76
CA MET A 177 -10.98 -7.85 18.90
C MET A 177 -10.45 -7.89 17.47
N GLN A 178 -9.14 -7.80 17.27
CA GLN A 178 -8.51 -7.88 15.96
C GLN A 178 -8.72 -9.26 15.31
N GLU A 179 -8.59 -10.34 16.08
CA GLU A 179 -8.87 -11.70 15.60
C GLU A 179 -10.29 -11.80 15.05
N LYS A 180 -11.30 -11.35 15.81
CA LYS A 180 -12.69 -11.33 15.36
C LYS A 180 -12.86 -10.47 14.12
N GLN A 181 -12.32 -9.25 14.10
CA GLN A 181 -12.42 -8.35 12.94
C GLN A 181 -11.86 -8.95 11.64
N MET A 182 -10.79 -9.76 11.74
CA MET A 182 -10.22 -10.46 10.60
C MET A 182 -11.07 -11.67 10.21
N LEU A 183 -11.43 -12.54 11.17
CA LEU A 183 -12.19 -13.78 10.90
C LEU A 183 -13.62 -13.51 10.40
N THR A 184 -14.21 -12.37 10.76
CA THR A 184 -15.54 -11.95 10.28
C THR A 184 -15.46 -10.96 9.13
N GLN A 185 -14.30 -10.81 8.48
CA GLN A 185 -14.22 -10.00 7.26
C GLN A 185 -15.07 -10.64 6.17
N GLU A 186 -15.96 -9.85 5.57
CA GLU A 186 -16.67 -10.24 4.36
C GLU A 186 -15.80 -10.01 3.12
N GLY A 187 -15.90 -10.93 2.16
CA GLY A 187 -15.21 -10.88 0.89
C GLY A 187 -14.95 -12.27 0.35
N GLU A 188 -15.48 -12.62 -0.82
CA GLU A 188 -15.32 -13.97 -1.40
C GLU A 188 -13.87 -14.28 -1.77
N ASN A 189 -13.05 -13.23 -1.91
CA ASN A 189 -11.63 -13.29 -2.24
C ASN A 189 -10.71 -13.16 -1.02
N ALA A 190 -11.25 -13.11 0.20
CA ALA A 190 -10.51 -12.85 1.43
C ALA A 190 -10.36 -14.12 2.29
N TYR A 191 -9.11 -14.44 2.63
CA TYR A 191 -8.74 -15.63 3.39
C TYR A 191 -7.90 -15.24 4.60
N VAL A 192 -8.21 -15.83 5.76
CA VAL A 192 -7.55 -15.53 7.03
C VAL A 192 -7.05 -16.82 7.65
N ILE A 193 -5.75 -16.90 7.91
CA ILE A 193 -5.05 -18.12 8.34
C ILE A 193 -4.31 -17.84 9.65
N GLY A 194 -4.75 -18.50 10.71
CA GLY A 194 -4.04 -18.52 11.99
C GLY A 194 -2.88 -19.51 11.94
N ILE A 195 -1.66 -19.06 12.18
CA ILE A 195 -0.47 -19.91 12.24
C ILE A 195 -0.12 -20.27 13.68
N LYS A 196 0.51 -21.43 13.88
CA LYS A 196 1.12 -21.80 15.17
C LYS A 196 2.54 -21.21 15.20
N GLY A 197 2.75 -20.15 15.97
CA GLY A 197 4.02 -19.42 16.04
C GLY A 197 3.80 -17.97 16.49
N ASN A 198 4.78 -17.11 16.23
CA ASN A 198 4.71 -15.67 16.49
C ASN A 198 4.61 -14.85 15.18
N PHE A 199 4.60 -13.52 15.30
CA PHE A 199 4.53 -12.63 14.14
C PHE A 199 5.75 -12.75 13.20
N ASP A 200 6.95 -12.93 13.76
CA ASP A 200 8.17 -13.10 12.97
C ASP A 200 8.15 -14.39 12.16
N ASP A 201 7.53 -15.46 12.69
CA ASP A 201 7.31 -16.71 11.95
C ASP A 201 6.36 -16.49 10.76
N ALA A 202 5.27 -15.72 10.94
CA ALA A 202 4.35 -15.37 9.85
C ALA A 202 5.07 -14.54 8.77
N GLN A 203 5.84 -13.54 9.19
CA GLN A 203 6.57 -12.68 8.27
C GLN A 203 7.66 -13.45 7.52
N ARG A 204 8.40 -14.33 8.21
CA ARG A 204 9.40 -15.20 7.60
C ARG A 204 8.77 -16.16 6.60
N GLY A 205 7.67 -16.82 6.94
CA GLY A 205 6.97 -17.73 6.03
C GLY A 205 6.47 -17.05 4.76
N VAL A 206 5.90 -15.84 4.87
CA VAL A 206 5.51 -15.05 3.69
C VAL A 206 6.73 -14.73 2.82
N LYS A 207 7.85 -14.36 3.43
CA LYS A 207 9.10 -14.08 2.71
C LYS A 207 9.67 -15.32 2.01
N GLU A 208 9.67 -16.47 2.69
CA GLU A 208 10.09 -17.76 2.12
C GLU A 208 9.25 -18.14 0.90
N ILE A 209 7.94 -17.86 0.91
CA ILE A 209 7.08 -18.05 -0.27
C ILE A 209 7.56 -17.18 -1.44
N PHE A 210 7.85 -15.89 -1.21
CA PHE A 210 8.37 -15.01 -2.26
C PHE A 210 9.76 -15.43 -2.77
N GLU A 211 10.61 -15.97 -1.90
CA GLU A 211 11.97 -16.39 -2.23
C GLU A 211 12.06 -17.82 -2.80
N ASP A 212 10.95 -18.57 -2.95
CA ASP A 212 10.90 -19.92 -3.54
C ASP A 212 10.57 -19.88 -5.05
N PRO A 213 11.56 -20.04 -5.95
CA PRO A 213 11.33 -19.95 -7.39
C PRO A 213 10.51 -21.12 -7.94
N ALA A 214 10.60 -22.31 -7.31
CA ALA A 214 9.89 -23.49 -7.77
C ALA A 214 8.40 -23.37 -7.45
N PHE A 215 8.08 -22.87 -6.26
CA PHE A 215 6.70 -22.58 -5.89
C PHE A 215 6.13 -21.43 -6.72
N ASN A 216 6.87 -20.33 -6.89
CA ASN A 216 6.43 -19.20 -7.73
C ASN A 216 6.12 -19.62 -9.16
N LYS A 217 6.98 -20.44 -9.79
CA LYS A 217 6.73 -20.97 -11.13
C LYS A 217 5.44 -21.80 -11.20
N LYS A 218 5.20 -22.66 -10.21
CA LYS A 218 3.97 -23.48 -10.14
C LYS A 218 2.70 -22.62 -10.01
N ILE A 219 2.81 -21.48 -9.34
CA ILE A 219 1.72 -20.54 -9.14
C ILE A 219 1.49 -19.71 -10.41
N GLU A 220 2.56 -19.28 -11.10
CA GLU A 220 2.49 -18.65 -12.42
C GLU A 220 1.83 -19.57 -13.47
N GLU A 221 2.17 -20.86 -13.49
CA GLU A 221 1.55 -21.88 -14.36
C GLU A 221 0.04 -22.03 -14.11
N LYS A 222 -0.42 -21.66 -12.91
CA LYS A 222 -1.85 -21.62 -12.54
C LYS A 222 -2.50 -20.26 -12.80
N ASN A 223 -1.83 -19.36 -13.52
CA ASN A 223 -2.28 -18.01 -13.84
C ASN A 223 -2.43 -17.08 -12.61
N TYR A 224 -1.58 -17.28 -11.59
CA TYR A 224 -1.50 -16.42 -10.41
C TYR A 224 -0.15 -15.71 -10.33
N ILE A 225 -0.10 -14.57 -9.65
CA ILE A 225 1.14 -13.90 -9.26
C ILE A 225 1.05 -13.43 -7.81
N PHE A 226 2.12 -13.61 -7.04
CA PHE A 226 2.16 -13.11 -5.66
C PHE A 226 2.49 -11.63 -5.61
N SER A 227 1.86 -10.93 -4.66
CA SER A 227 2.21 -9.57 -4.26
C SER A 227 2.03 -9.43 -2.75
N SER A 228 2.61 -8.38 -2.16
CA SER A 228 2.51 -8.14 -0.71
C SER A 228 1.80 -6.84 -0.41
N ALA A 229 0.94 -6.84 0.61
CA ALA A 229 0.40 -5.63 1.22
C ALA A 229 1.11 -5.28 2.54
N ASN A 230 2.28 -5.85 2.83
CA ASN A 230 3.14 -5.41 3.94
C ASN A 230 3.84 -4.08 3.61
N SER A 231 4.46 -3.45 4.62
CA SER A 231 5.11 -2.13 4.49
C SER A 231 6.29 -2.11 3.51
N ILE A 232 6.72 -3.27 3.03
CA ILE A 232 7.77 -3.43 2.00
C ILE A 232 7.32 -2.98 0.61
N ASN A 233 6.01 -2.95 0.34
CA ASN A 233 5.48 -2.57 -0.97
C ASN A 233 5.56 -1.05 -1.14
N ILE A 234 6.16 -0.60 -2.24
CA ILE A 234 6.31 0.83 -2.55
C ILE A 234 4.96 1.56 -2.71
N GLY A 235 3.93 0.83 -3.16
CA GLY A 235 2.55 1.30 -3.23
C GLY A 235 1.92 1.57 -1.86
N ARG A 236 2.54 1.14 -0.76
CA ARG A 236 2.20 1.55 0.61
C ARG A 236 3.07 2.67 1.14
N LEU A 237 4.38 2.58 0.94
CA LEU A 237 5.34 3.53 1.51
C LEU A 237 5.11 4.95 0.97
N ILE A 238 4.93 5.11 -0.35
CA ILE A 238 4.80 6.43 -0.98
C ILE A 238 3.55 7.18 -0.53
N PRO A 239 2.34 6.58 -0.48
CA PRO A 239 1.16 7.26 0.08
C PRO A 239 1.36 7.77 1.51
N GLN A 240 2.21 7.13 2.32
CA GLN A 240 2.48 7.55 3.69
C GLN A 240 3.36 8.80 3.77
N ILE A 241 4.09 9.15 2.71
CA ILE A 241 4.83 10.40 2.63
C ILE A 241 3.87 11.60 2.62
N VAL A 242 2.68 11.42 2.03
CA VAL A 242 1.69 12.50 1.79
C VAL A 242 1.30 13.21 3.08
N TYR A 243 0.95 12.47 4.13
CA TYR A 243 0.44 13.08 5.36
C TYR A 243 1.51 13.89 6.13
N TYR A 244 2.81 13.63 5.90
CA TYR A 244 3.88 14.48 6.45
C TYR A 244 3.94 15.85 5.76
N PHE A 245 3.89 15.86 4.43
CA PHE A 245 3.83 17.11 3.67
C PHE A 245 2.53 17.85 3.94
N TYR A 246 1.39 17.15 3.93
CA TYR A 246 0.10 17.73 4.28
C TYR A 246 0.17 18.42 5.65
N ALA A 247 0.76 17.77 6.65
CA ALA A 247 0.90 18.35 7.97
C ALA A 247 1.82 19.56 8.01
N TYR A 248 2.97 19.47 7.36
CA TYR A 248 3.89 20.59 7.27
C TYR A 248 3.24 21.82 6.62
N LEU A 249 2.55 21.63 5.49
CA LEU A 249 1.87 22.71 4.76
C LEU A 249 0.73 23.33 5.57
N ASN A 250 0.01 22.54 6.37
CA ASN A 250 -1.07 23.03 7.25
C ASN A 250 -0.56 23.77 8.49
N MET A 251 0.66 23.46 8.96
CA MET A 251 1.22 24.08 10.16
C MET A 251 2.05 25.32 9.88
N VAL A 252 2.64 25.42 8.69
CA VAL A 252 3.58 26.50 8.32
C VAL A 252 2.98 27.45 7.27
N GLY A 253 2.05 26.98 6.44
CA GLY A 253 1.36 27.78 5.41
C GLY A 253 0.19 28.59 5.97
#